data_AF-A0A7C2GHY8-F1
#
_entry.id   AF-A0A7C2GHY8-F1
#
_cell.length_a   1.000
_cell.length_b   1.000
_cell.length_c   1.000
_cell.angle_alpha   90.00
_cell.angle_beta   90.00
_cell.angle_gamma   90.00
#
_symmetry.space_group_name_H-M   'P 1'
#
loop_
_entity.id
_entity.type
_entity.pdbx_description
1 polymer ?
#
loop_
_entity_poly.entity_id
_entity_poly.type
_entity_poly.pdbx_seq_one_letter_code
_entity_poly.pdbx_strand_id
1 'polypeptide(L)'
;MPRPWRLLLLLQGGLLLAGGSGALLLGLPLGAGHPVRDPLLALGLLLALEGLEALFRRLFPTSFREAEALHRGLLQALKGTGPPALLLLALVSGVAEEVFFRGLVQRLLFLKLGAWAVVLQALLFALLHPAPRKAFAYPLYTGAAGLLFGLAYLLTGSLLPGILAHVLHNARGFYQAWYGS
;
A
#
# COMPACT_ATOMS: atom_id res chain seq x y z
N MET A 1 -6.33 10.36 22.28
CA MET A 1 -6.04 9.77 20.95
C MET A 1 -7.00 10.37 19.94
N PRO A 2 -6.51 10.95 18.81
CA PRO A 2 -7.38 11.45 17.76
C PRO A 2 -8.33 10.35 17.25
N ARG A 3 -9.60 10.68 16.98
CA ARG A 3 -10.56 9.76 16.35
C ARG A 3 -10.04 9.10 15.05
N PRO A 4 -9.37 9.81 14.11
CA PRO A 4 -8.86 9.18 12.89
C PRO A 4 -7.79 8.12 13.16
N TRP A 5 -6.98 8.29 14.20
CA TRP A 5 -5.93 7.32 14.57
C TRP A 5 -6.52 5.94 14.89
N ARG A 6 -7.55 5.90 15.76
CA ARG A 6 -8.20 4.65 16.14
C ARG A 6 -8.87 3.97 14.95
N LEU A 7 -9.55 4.75 14.10
CA LEU A 7 -10.19 4.22 12.90
C LEU A 7 -9.18 3.57 11.96
N LEU A 8 -8.05 4.23 11.69
CA LEU A 8 -7.01 3.70 10.82
C LEU A 8 -6.40 2.41 11.38
N LEU A 9 -6.10 2.36 12.68
CA LEU A 9 -5.60 1.14 13.30
C LEU A 9 -6.62 -0.01 13.26
N LEU A 10 -7.91 0.28 13.48
CA LEU A 10 -8.96 -0.73 13.40
C LEU A 10 -9.14 -1.25 11.98
N LEU A 11 -9.10 -0.37 10.98
CA LEU A 11 -9.16 -0.75 9.58
C LEU A 11 -7.98 -1.67 9.21
N GLN A 12 -6.76 -1.24 9.52
CA GLN A 12 -5.56 -2.00 9.18
C GLN A 12 -5.45 -3.30 10.00
N GLY A 13 -5.84 -3.28 11.27
CA GLY A 13 -5.96 -4.48 12.09
C GLY A 13 -6.99 -5.46 11.52
N GLY A 14 -8.15 -4.97 11.06
CA GLY A 14 -9.16 -5.77 10.40
C GLY A 14 -8.67 -6.41 9.10
N LEU A 15 -7.96 -5.65 8.26
CA LEU A 15 -7.34 -6.17 7.03
C LEU A 15 -6.29 -7.24 7.33
N LEU A 16 -5.40 -7.01 8.30
CA LEU A 16 -4.39 -7.97 8.70
C LEU A 16 -5.02 -9.26 9.25
N LEU A 17 -6.03 -9.14 10.11
CA LEU A 17 -6.75 -10.28 10.65
C LEU A 17 -7.47 -11.06 9.55
N ALA A 18 -8.22 -10.37 8.68
CA ALA A 18 -8.92 -11.02 7.57
C ALA A 18 -7.96 -11.70 6.60
N GLY A 19 -6.88 -11.01 6.22
CA GLY A 19 -5.86 -11.52 5.31
C GLY A 19 -5.11 -12.72 5.89
N GLY A 20 -4.61 -12.58 7.11
CA GLY A 20 -3.84 -13.62 7.79
C GLY A 20 -4.67 -14.84 8.15
N SER A 21 -5.85 -14.64 8.76
CA SER A 21 -6.74 -15.76 9.09
C SER A 21 -7.32 -16.43 7.85
N GLY A 22 -7.73 -15.66 6.84
CA GLY A 22 -8.21 -16.20 5.57
C GLY A 22 -7.14 -17.01 4.86
N ALA A 23 -5.90 -16.53 4.81
CA ALA A 23 -4.80 -17.26 4.21
C ALA A 23 -4.50 -18.55 4.98
N LEU A 24 -4.48 -18.50 6.32
CA LEU A 24 -4.27 -19.67 7.16
C LEU A 24 -5.36 -20.72 6.99
N LEU A 25 -6.63 -20.33 7.08
CA LEU A 25 -7.80 -21.21 6.99
C LEU A 25 -7.89 -21.90 5.63
N LEU A 26 -7.45 -21.23 4.56
CA LEU A 26 -7.50 -21.75 3.19
C LEU A 26 -6.21 -22.44 2.76
N GLY A 27 -5.24 -22.62 3.67
CA GLY A 27 -3.96 -23.27 3.37
C GLY A 27 -3.13 -22.50 2.34
N LEU A 28 -3.28 -21.18 2.28
CA LEU A 28 -2.59 -20.30 1.36
C LEU A 28 -1.24 -19.86 2.00
N PRO A 29 -0.08 -20.43 1.62
CA PRO A 29 1.24 -19.97 2.09
C PRO A 29 1.55 -18.51 1.74
N LEU A 30 1.80 -17.65 2.73
CA LEU A 30 2.13 -16.24 2.51
C LEU A 30 3.49 -15.99 1.80
N GLY A 31 4.21 -17.05 1.44
CA GLY A 31 5.49 -16.99 0.76
C GLY A 31 6.67 -17.16 1.69
N ALA A 32 7.76 -17.70 1.16
CA ALA A 32 9.05 -17.72 1.84
C ALA A 32 9.91 -16.56 1.31
N GLY A 33 10.44 -15.77 2.24
CA GLY A 33 11.33 -14.67 1.92
C GLY A 33 12.69 -15.16 1.41
N HIS A 34 13.31 -14.40 0.51
CA HIS A 34 14.69 -14.61 0.09
C HIS A 34 15.57 -13.43 0.55
N PRO A 35 16.65 -13.68 1.33
CA PRO A 35 17.37 -12.63 2.07
C PRO A 35 18.06 -11.58 1.19
N VAL A 36 18.46 -11.94 -0.04
CA VAL A 36 19.11 -11.00 -0.99
C VAL A 36 18.13 -10.45 -2.03
N ARG A 37 17.44 -11.31 -2.77
CA ARG A 37 16.43 -10.94 -3.77
C ARG A 37 15.38 -9.97 -3.23
N ASP A 38 14.81 -10.24 -2.06
CA ASP A 38 13.63 -9.50 -1.61
C ASP A 38 13.96 -8.04 -1.23
N PRO A 39 15.06 -7.75 -0.50
CA PRO A 39 15.49 -6.36 -0.29
C PRO A 39 15.86 -5.62 -1.59
N LEU A 40 16.51 -6.29 -2.55
CA LEU A 40 16.84 -5.68 -3.84
C LEU A 40 15.59 -5.34 -4.65
N LEU A 41 14.61 -6.24 -4.68
CA LEU A 41 13.32 -5.98 -5.31
C LEU A 41 12.53 -4.90 -4.56
N ALA A 42 12.59 -4.86 -3.23
CA ALA A 42 11.98 -3.79 -2.45
C ALA A 42 12.56 -2.42 -2.82
N LEU A 43 13.88 -2.32 -2.97
CA LEU A 43 14.53 -1.09 -3.43
C LEU A 43 14.09 -0.73 -4.85
N GLY A 44 14.06 -1.69 -5.78
CA GLY A 44 13.57 -1.47 -7.14
C GLY A 44 12.11 -1.00 -7.18
N LEU A 45 11.25 -1.61 -6.37
CA LEU A 45 9.85 -1.21 -6.22
C LEU A 45 9.74 0.19 -5.63
N LEU A 46 10.51 0.52 -4.59
CA LEU A 46 10.52 1.85 -3.99
C LEU A 46 10.88 2.93 -5.02
N LEU A 47 11.95 2.71 -5.79
CA LEU A 47 12.36 3.62 -6.86
C LEU A 47 11.31 3.72 -7.96
N ALA A 48 10.64 2.61 -8.31
CA ALA A 48 9.55 2.60 -9.29
C ALA A 48 8.33 3.40 -8.79
N LEU A 49 7.98 3.29 -7.50
CA LEU A 49 6.92 4.09 -6.90
C LEU A 49 7.27 5.59 -6.90
N GLU A 50 8.50 5.95 -6.56
CA GLU A 50 8.95 7.34 -6.61
C GLU A 50 8.93 7.91 -8.03
N GLY A 51 9.38 7.13 -9.01
CA GLY A 51 9.31 7.48 -10.42
C GLY A 51 7.86 7.63 -10.91
N LEU A 52 6.97 6.73 -10.48
CA LEU A 52 5.55 6.76 -10.81
C LEU A 52 4.85 7.98 -10.17
N GLU A 53 5.13 8.26 -8.91
CA GLU A 53 4.64 9.44 -8.18
C GLU A 53 5.10 10.73 -8.88
N ALA A 54 6.38 10.81 -9.25
CA ALA A 54 6.93 11.94 -10.00
C ALA A 54 6.30 12.11 -11.39
N LEU A 55 6.08 11.00 -12.11
CA LEU A 55 5.41 11.00 -13.41
C LEU A 55 3.98 11.52 -13.27
N PHE A 56 3.20 11.00 -12.32
CA PHE A 56 1.82 11.41 -12.13
C PHE A 56 1.69 12.86 -11.65
N ARG A 57 2.62 13.35 -10.82
CA ARG A 57 2.71 14.78 -10.48
C ARG A 57 2.94 15.66 -11.70
N ARG A 58 3.73 15.20 -12.68
CA ARG A 58 3.97 15.93 -13.94
C ARG A 58 2.78 15.87 -14.89
N LEU A 59 2.14 14.71 -15.03
CA LEU A 59 1.02 14.49 -15.96
C LEU A 59 -0.30 15.05 -15.44
N PHE A 60 -0.55 14.96 -14.13
CA PHE A 60 -1.82 15.34 -13.49
C PHE A 60 -1.62 16.29 -12.29
N PRO A 61 -0.92 17.42 -12.47
CA PRO A 61 -0.46 18.26 -11.36
C PRO A 61 -1.60 18.76 -10.48
N THR A 62 -2.72 19.19 -11.07
CA THR A 62 -3.88 19.67 -10.29
C THR A 62 -4.52 18.54 -9.49
N SER A 63 -4.68 17.35 -10.08
CA SER A 63 -5.25 16.21 -9.38
C SER A 63 -4.36 15.73 -8.24
N PHE A 64 -3.04 15.71 -8.44
CA PHE A 64 -2.10 15.27 -7.40
C PHE A 64 -2.00 16.28 -6.25
N ARG A 65 -2.06 17.58 -6.53
CA ARG A 65 -2.15 18.61 -5.47
C ARG A 65 -3.39 18.45 -4.58
N GLU A 66 -4.53 18.08 -5.17
CA GLU A 66 -5.77 17.81 -4.44
C GLU A 66 -5.65 16.56 -3.56
N ALA A 67 -5.02 15.50 -4.06
CA ALA A 67 -4.70 14.31 -3.26
C ALA A 67 -3.77 14.67 -2.08
N GLU A 68 -2.66 15.36 -2.36
CA GLU A 68 -1.71 15.82 -1.34
C GLU A 68 -2.34 16.74 -0.29
N ALA A 69 -3.32 17.57 -0.68
CA ALA A 69 -4.07 18.39 0.27
C ALA A 69 -4.92 17.52 1.23
N LEU A 70 -5.57 16.47 0.71
CA LEU A 70 -6.30 15.50 1.53
C LEU A 70 -5.37 14.74 2.49
N HIS A 71 -4.25 14.22 2.00
CA HIS A 71 -3.27 13.53 2.84
C HIS A 71 -2.70 14.46 3.92
N ARG A 72 -2.35 15.71 3.57
CA ARG A 72 -1.89 16.71 4.54
C ARG A 72 -2.95 17.00 5.61
N GLY A 73 -4.22 17.13 5.24
CA GLY A 73 -5.32 17.31 6.19
C GLY A 73 -5.45 16.14 7.18
N LEU A 74 -5.39 14.90 6.68
CA LEU A 74 -5.38 13.71 7.53
C LEU A 74 -4.18 13.71 8.47
N LEU A 75 -2.99 14.02 7.96
CA LEU A 75 -1.75 14.01 8.74
C LEU A 75 -1.73 15.11 9.79
N GLN A 76 -2.26 16.31 9.49
CA GLN A 76 -2.48 17.36 10.49
C GLN A 76 -3.39 16.89 11.62
N ALA A 77 -4.47 16.16 11.31
CA ALA A 77 -5.35 15.57 12.33
C ALA A 77 -4.67 14.48 13.17
N LEU A 78 -3.60 13.87 12.65
CA LEU A 78 -2.78 12.88 13.35
C LEU A 78 -1.55 13.49 14.05
N LYS A 79 -1.23 14.78 13.86
CA LYS A 79 0.00 15.38 14.42
C LYS A 79 0.12 15.18 15.94
N GLY A 80 -0.99 15.17 16.67
CA GLY A 80 -1.01 14.92 18.12
C GLY A 80 -0.58 13.52 18.58
N THR A 81 -0.36 12.54 17.68
CA THR A 81 0.12 11.18 18.04
C THR A 81 1.64 11.04 18.04
N GLY A 82 2.36 11.99 17.43
CA GLY A 82 3.82 11.99 17.35
C GLY A 82 4.42 11.08 16.26
N PRO A 83 5.71 11.26 15.92
CA PRO A 83 6.39 10.51 14.86
C PRO A 83 6.40 8.97 15.04
N PRO A 84 6.62 8.41 16.25
CA PRO A 84 6.60 6.96 16.43
C PRO A 84 5.26 6.31 16.06
N ALA A 85 4.16 7.01 16.33
CA ALA A 85 2.83 6.55 15.94
C ALA A 85 2.69 6.54 14.41
N LEU A 86 3.15 7.57 13.70
CA LEU A 86 3.11 7.58 12.23
C LEU A 86 3.95 6.44 11.63
N LEU A 87 5.14 6.17 12.18
CA LEU A 87 5.95 5.03 11.75
C LEU A 87 5.26 3.68 12.03
N LEU A 88 4.61 3.54 13.18
CA LEU A 88 3.80 2.35 13.48
C LEU A 88 2.66 2.21 12.46
N LEU A 89 1.98 3.29 12.10
CA LEU A 89 0.93 3.26 11.10
C LEU A 89 1.48 2.89 9.71
N ALA A 90 2.66 3.36 9.34
CA ALA A 90 3.31 2.98 8.09
C ALA A 90 3.62 1.48 8.06
N LEU A 91 4.17 0.96 9.16
CA LEU A 91 4.45 -0.47 9.32
C LEU A 91 3.16 -1.30 9.24
N VAL A 92 2.16 -0.95 10.05
CA VAL A 92 0.92 -1.72 10.17
C VAL A 92 0.13 -1.67 8.86
N SER A 93 0.01 -0.51 8.21
CA SER A 93 -0.66 -0.41 6.90
C SER A 93 0.06 -1.20 5.81
N GLY A 94 1.38 -1.04 5.67
CA GLY A 94 2.15 -1.76 4.65
C GLY A 94 2.07 -3.28 4.83
N VAL A 95 2.14 -3.78 6.07
CA VAL A 95 1.99 -5.22 6.34
C VAL A 95 0.54 -5.68 6.11
N ALA A 96 -0.44 -4.98 6.68
CA ALA A 96 -1.85 -5.38 6.61
C ALA A 96 -2.36 -5.44 5.16
N GLU A 97 -2.06 -4.41 4.38
CA GLU A 97 -2.51 -4.33 3.00
C GLU A 97 -1.83 -5.39 2.13
N GLU A 98 -0.52 -5.61 2.26
CA GLU A 98 0.14 -6.66 1.47
C GLU A 98 -0.36 -8.06 1.83
N VAL A 99 -0.55 -8.36 3.13
CA VAL A 99 -1.10 -9.64 3.58
C VAL A 99 -2.52 -9.84 3.07
N PHE A 100 -3.38 -8.82 3.13
CA PHE A 100 -4.75 -8.91 2.66
C PHE A 100 -4.84 -9.00 1.13
N PHE A 101 -4.25 -8.03 0.43
CA PHE A 101 -4.42 -7.92 -1.01
C PHE A 101 -3.62 -8.97 -1.78
N ARG A 102 -2.37 -9.23 -1.41
CA ARG A 102 -1.52 -10.19 -2.13
C ARG A 102 -1.59 -11.57 -1.49
N GLY A 103 -1.50 -11.63 -0.17
CA GLY A 103 -1.54 -12.90 0.57
C GLY A 103 -2.87 -13.64 0.46
N LEU A 104 -3.99 -12.91 0.43
CA LEU A 104 -5.33 -13.50 0.33
C LEU A 104 -6.01 -13.22 -1.02
N VAL A 105 -6.34 -11.96 -1.34
CA VAL A 105 -7.21 -11.62 -2.48
C VAL A 105 -6.60 -12.05 -3.82
N GLN A 106 -5.35 -11.66 -4.11
CA GLN A 106 -4.66 -12.01 -5.36
C GLN A 106 -4.61 -13.52 -5.55
N ARG A 107 -4.37 -14.28 -4.47
CA ARG A 107 -4.30 -15.74 -4.54
C ARG A 107 -5.64 -16.40 -4.81
N LEU A 108 -6.69 -15.96 -4.14
CA LEU A 108 -8.04 -16.45 -4.41
C LEU A 108 -8.44 -16.21 -5.86
N LEU A 109 -8.11 -15.03 -6.39
CA LEU A 109 -8.32 -14.71 -7.79
C LEU A 109 -7.44 -15.57 -8.69
N PHE A 110 -6.19 -15.84 -8.31
CA PHE A 110 -5.25 -16.65 -9.09
C PHE A 110 -5.75 -18.07 -9.31
N LEU A 111 -6.42 -18.67 -8.32
CA LEU A 111 -7.03 -20.01 -8.44
C LEU A 111 -8.04 -20.12 -9.60
N LYS A 112 -8.67 -19.02 -10.00
CA LYS A 112 -9.68 -18.99 -11.08
C LYS A 112 -9.19 -18.31 -12.35
N LEU A 113 -8.33 -17.30 -12.23
CA LEU A 113 -7.97 -16.38 -13.30
C LEU A 113 -6.50 -16.49 -13.72
N GLY A 114 -5.68 -17.26 -13.01
CA GLY A 114 -4.23 -17.30 -13.23
C GLY A 114 -3.61 -15.91 -13.10
N ALA A 115 -2.69 -15.57 -14.00
CA ALA A 115 -1.95 -14.30 -13.96
C ALA A 115 -2.85 -13.04 -14.03
N TRP A 116 -4.06 -13.14 -14.60
CA TRP A 116 -5.03 -12.03 -14.63
C TRP A 116 -5.49 -11.58 -13.24
N ALA A 117 -5.28 -12.41 -12.22
CA ALA A 117 -5.50 -12.05 -10.83
C ALA A 117 -4.76 -10.77 -10.41
N VAL A 118 -3.56 -10.52 -10.95
CA VAL A 118 -2.79 -9.30 -10.67
C VAL A 118 -3.57 -8.05 -11.10
N VAL A 119 -4.14 -8.08 -12.30
CA VAL A 119 -4.88 -6.94 -12.85
C VAL A 119 -6.16 -6.71 -12.05
N LEU A 120 -6.95 -7.76 -11.82
CA LEU A 120 -8.20 -7.62 -11.08
C LEU A 120 -7.95 -7.21 -9.63
N GLN A 121 -6.93 -7.76 -8.97
CA GLN A 121 -6.57 -7.35 -7.61
C GLN A 121 -6.13 -5.88 -7.57
N ALA A 122 -5.29 -5.42 -8.51
CA ALA A 122 -4.86 -4.03 -8.58
C ALA A 122 -6.03 -3.06 -8.80
N LEU A 123 -7.03 -3.45 -9.60
CA LEU A 123 -8.26 -2.68 -9.75
C LEU A 123 -9.06 -2.60 -8.44
N LEU A 124 -9.22 -3.71 -7.72
CA LEU A 124 -9.88 -3.71 -6.40
C LEU A 124 -9.12 -2.83 -5.39
N PHE A 125 -7.79 -2.87 -5.42
CA PHE A 125 -6.95 -2.02 -4.58
C PHE A 125 -7.16 -0.54 -4.89
N ALA A 126 -7.17 -0.15 -6.17
CA ALA A 126 -7.45 1.22 -6.59
C ALA A 126 -8.83 1.71 -6.14
N LEU A 127 -9.87 0.87 -6.27
CA LEU A 127 -11.24 1.19 -5.85
C LEU A 127 -11.36 1.40 -4.34
N LEU A 128 -10.54 0.71 -3.55
CA LEU A 128 -10.48 0.87 -2.09
C LEU A 128 -9.56 2.01 -1.64
N HIS A 129 -8.98 2.77 -2.58
CA HIS A 129 -8.27 4.03 -2.34
C HIS A 129 -9.05 5.22 -2.93
N PRO A 130 -10.29 5.46 -2.49
CA PRO A 130 -11.12 6.51 -3.08
C PRO A 130 -10.52 7.89 -2.82
N ALA A 131 -10.62 8.75 -3.83
CA ALA A 131 -10.23 10.15 -3.75
C ALA A 131 -11.41 11.04 -4.20
N PRO A 132 -11.46 12.30 -3.77
CA PRO A 132 -12.40 13.28 -4.32
C PRO A 132 -12.32 13.32 -5.85
N ARG A 133 -13.42 13.68 -6.53
CA ARG A 133 -13.45 13.76 -8.01
C ARG A 133 -12.30 14.61 -8.60
N LYS A 134 -11.90 15.67 -7.90
CA LYS A 134 -10.78 16.54 -8.30
C LYS A 134 -9.42 15.83 -8.22
N ALA A 135 -9.29 14.76 -7.44
CA ALA A 135 -8.10 13.95 -7.23
C ALA A 135 -8.17 12.59 -7.97
N PHE A 136 -8.84 12.53 -9.13
CA PHE A 136 -9.06 11.29 -9.89
C PHE A 136 -7.80 10.52 -10.29
N ALA A 137 -6.65 11.19 -10.42
CA ALA A 137 -5.39 10.54 -10.79
C ALA A 137 -4.79 9.71 -9.63
N TYR A 138 -5.26 9.91 -8.39
CA TYR A 138 -4.75 9.17 -7.24
C TYR A 138 -5.16 7.68 -7.26
N PRO A 139 -6.43 7.30 -7.50
CA PRO A 139 -6.80 5.90 -7.75
C PRO A 139 -6.04 5.24 -8.92
N LEU A 140 -5.73 6.00 -9.97
CA LEU A 140 -4.94 5.50 -11.10
C LEU A 140 -3.49 5.20 -10.67
N TYR A 141 -2.90 6.10 -9.88
CA TYR A 141 -1.57 5.90 -9.27
C TYR A 141 -1.57 4.68 -8.35
N THR A 142 -2.54 4.56 -7.43
CA THR A 142 -2.61 3.42 -6.50
C THR A 142 -2.87 2.11 -7.24
N GLY A 143 -3.63 2.11 -8.32
CA GLY A 143 -3.80 0.95 -9.21
C GLY A 143 -2.49 0.53 -9.88
N ALA A 144 -1.71 1.48 -10.39
CA ALA A 144 -0.40 1.20 -10.99
C ALA A 144 0.62 0.70 -9.95
N ALA A 145 0.67 1.29 -8.75
CA ALA A 145 1.42 0.73 -7.62
C ALA A 145 0.94 -0.68 -7.27
N GLY A 146 -0.38 -0.89 -7.33
CA GLY A 146 -1.03 -2.17 -7.11
C GLY A 146 -0.53 -3.26 -8.05
N LEU A 147 -0.40 -2.94 -9.34
CA LEU A 147 0.17 -3.81 -10.36
C LEU A 147 1.64 -4.13 -10.09
N LEU A 148 2.45 -3.13 -9.71
CA LEU A 148 3.88 -3.33 -9.40
C LEU A 148 4.06 -4.36 -8.27
N PHE A 149 3.36 -4.17 -7.15
CA PHE A 149 3.40 -5.11 -6.03
C PHE A 149 2.84 -6.48 -6.39
N GLY A 150 1.72 -6.52 -7.13
CA GLY A 150 1.11 -7.78 -7.54
C GLY A 150 1.98 -8.60 -8.49
N LEU A 151 2.69 -7.95 -9.42
CA LEU A 151 3.67 -8.59 -10.29
C LEU A 151 4.88 -9.10 -9.51
N ALA A 152 5.41 -8.30 -8.57
CA ALA A 152 6.50 -8.74 -7.71
C ALA A 152 6.10 -9.99 -6.90
N TYR A 153 4.88 -10.02 -6.35
CA TYR A 153 4.37 -11.20 -5.66
C TYR A 153 4.18 -12.39 -6.60
N LEU A 154 3.61 -12.19 -7.79
CA LEU A 154 3.41 -13.26 -8.78
C LEU A 154 4.72 -13.93 -9.19
N LEU A 155 5.78 -13.13 -9.37
CA LEU A 155 7.09 -13.62 -9.83
C LEU A 155 7.92 -14.28 -8.72
N THR A 156 7.75 -13.83 -7.47
CA THR A 156 8.62 -14.24 -6.36
C THR A 156 7.96 -15.18 -5.37
N GLY A 157 6.63 -15.16 -5.30
CA GLY A 157 5.83 -15.77 -4.24
C GLY A 157 6.02 -15.15 -2.86
N SER A 158 6.80 -14.06 -2.72
CA SER A 158 7.15 -13.44 -1.42
C SER A 158 6.43 -12.11 -1.23
N LEU A 159 5.87 -11.90 -0.05
CA LEU A 159 5.29 -10.60 0.34
C LEU A 159 6.33 -9.58 0.79
N LEU A 160 7.55 -10.00 1.14
CA LEU A 160 8.57 -9.11 1.70
C LEU A 160 8.94 -7.93 0.78
N PRO A 161 9.14 -8.11 -0.55
CA PRO A 161 9.46 -6.98 -1.43
C PRO A 161 8.39 -5.87 -1.38
N GLY A 162 7.12 -6.26 -1.46
CA GLY A 162 5.98 -5.35 -1.40
C GLY A 162 5.85 -4.69 -0.03
N ILE A 163 5.94 -5.48 1.06
CA ILE A 163 5.87 -4.97 2.44
C ILE A 163 6.95 -3.91 2.67
N LEU A 164 8.21 -4.21 2.35
CA LEU A 164 9.32 -3.30 2.59
C LEU A 164 9.16 -2.01 1.78
N ALA A 165 8.86 -2.12 0.48
CA ALA A 165 8.66 -0.94 -0.37
C ALA A 165 7.47 -0.09 0.09
N HIS A 166 6.35 -0.72 0.47
CA HIS A 166 5.14 -0.04 0.90
C HIS A 166 5.34 0.66 2.26
N VAL A 167 5.94 -0.01 3.24
CA VAL A 167 6.26 0.59 4.55
C VAL A 167 7.19 1.79 4.37
N LEU A 168 8.25 1.67 3.55
CA LEU A 168 9.18 2.77 3.29
C LEU A 168 8.51 3.94 2.56
N HIS A 169 7.66 3.66 1.57
CA HIS A 169 6.90 4.68 0.85
C HIS A 169 5.97 5.47 1.81
N ASN A 170 5.23 4.76 2.67
CA ASN A 170 4.34 5.40 3.64
C ASN A 170 5.12 6.18 4.70
N ALA A 171 6.22 5.63 5.22
CA ALA A 171 7.07 6.29 6.20
C ALA A 171 7.67 7.60 5.65
N ARG A 172 8.13 7.59 4.38
CA ARG A 172 8.60 8.79 3.68
C ARG A 172 7.50 9.85 3.58
N GLY A 173 6.30 9.47 3.17
CA GLY A 173 5.16 10.39 3.08
C GLY A 173 4.83 11.04 4.43
N PHE A 174 4.86 10.26 5.51
CA PHE A 174 4.64 10.77 6.87
C PHE A 174 5.77 11.68 7.35
N TYR A 175 7.02 11.33 7.06
CA TYR A 175 8.18 12.17 7.38
C TYR A 175 8.09 13.53 6.68
N GLN A 176 7.79 13.56 5.39
CA GLN A 176 7.65 14.79 4.61
C GLN A 176 6.52 15.66 5.13
N ALA A 177 5.39 15.08 5.50
CA ALA A 177 4.27 15.84 6.06
C ALA A 177 4.52 16.36 7.48
N TRP A 178 5.37 15.69 8.25
CA TRP A 178 5.71 16.10 9.62
C TRP A 178 6.78 17.19 9.66
N TYR A 179 7.87 17.01 8.91
CA TYR A 179 9.05 17.90 8.94
C TYR A 179 9.13 18.89 7.78
N GLY A 180 8.40 18.65 6.68
CA GLY A 180 8.34 19.54 5.52
C GLY A 180 7.25 20.61 5.60
N SER A 181 6.65 20.83 6.77
CA SER A 181 5.64 21.87 7.04
C SER A 181 6.18 22.93 7.98
#